data_AF-A0A535EZV5-F1
#
_entry.id   AF-A0A535EZV5-F1
#
_cell.length_a   1.000
_cell.length_b   1.000
_cell.length_c   1.000
_cell.angle_alpha   90.00
_cell.angle_beta   90.00
_cell.angle_gamma   90.00
#
_symmetry.space_group_name_H-M   'P 1'
#
loop_
_entity.id
_entity.type
_entity.pdbx_description
1 polymer ?
#
loop_
_entity_poly.entity_id
_entity_poly.type
_entity_poly.pdbx_seq_one_letter_code
_entity_poly.pdbx_strand_id
1 'polypeptide(L)'
;MSSLVDHQSVKQSLRDRRKSAELHRHPVNMAHYDERTFGEKVADQLSSGMGSWTFLIVQTILMAIWVGINGFWLSHRAVDPYPFILLNLLLSLQATYAGPIVLLAGNRQGAKDRMTLEHAALEADKGGAQVSKILDEIRKNTSLTLDILKELEATA
;
A
#
# COMPACT_ATOMS: atom_id res chain seq x y z
N MET A 1 19.24 47.33 -2.29
CA MET A 1 19.59 46.03 -2.90
C MET A 1 18.78 44.88 -2.27
N SER A 2 17.46 45.05 -2.08
CA SER A 2 16.59 44.09 -1.36
C SER A 2 15.11 44.29 -1.72
N SER A 3 14.75 44.18 -3.01
CA SER A 3 13.35 44.40 -3.43
C SER A 3 12.94 43.71 -4.74
N LEU A 4 13.52 42.55 -5.06
CA LEU A 4 13.01 41.71 -6.15
C LEU A 4 12.99 40.26 -5.68
N VAL A 5 12.28 40.01 -4.58
CA VAL A 5 11.74 38.67 -4.34
C VAL A 5 10.66 38.49 -5.41
N ASP A 6 11.09 37.78 -6.43
CA ASP A 6 10.41 37.49 -7.68
C ASP A 6 8.97 36.99 -7.45
N HIS A 7 8.00 37.79 -7.88
CA HIS A 7 6.58 37.43 -7.88
C HIS A 7 6.31 36.16 -8.72
N GLN A 8 7.20 35.74 -9.62
CA GLN A 8 7.07 34.46 -10.33
C GLN A 8 7.42 33.26 -9.43
N SER A 9 8.51 33.32 -8.65
CA SER A 9 8.91 32.26 -7.72
C SER A 9 7.82 31.94 -6.69
N VAL A 10 7.12 32.98 -6.18
CA VAL A 10 6.01 32.81 -5.25
C VAL A 10 4.83 32.12 -5.95
N LYS A 11 4.48 32.54 -7.18
CA LYS A 11 3.42 31.89 -7.97
C LYS A 11 3.73 30.45 -8.34
N GLN A 12 5.00 30.11 -8.59
CA GLN A 12 5.46 28.74 -8.81
C GLN A 12 5.37 27.90 -7.53
N SER A 13 5.87 28.42 -6.40
CA SER A 13 5.79 27.72 -5.11
C SER A 13 4.34 27.46 -4.66
N LEU A 14 3.40 28.35 -5.02
CA LEU A 14 1.98 28.17 -4.72
C LEU A 14 1.31 27.16 -5.66
N ARG A 15 1.73 27.08 -6.94
CA ARG A 15 1.29 26.02 -7.86
C ARG A 15 1.84 24.67 -7.44
N ASP A 16 3.10 24.59 -7.03
CA ASP A 16 3.73 23.36 -6.58
C ASP A 16 3.11 22.89 -5.25
N ARG A 17 2.82 23.79 -4.31
CA ARG A 17 2.05 23.46 -3.10
C ARG A 17 0.64 22.95 -3.41
N ARG A 18 -0.03 23.53 -4.41
CA ARG A 18 -1.36 23.07 -4.85
C ARG A 18 -1.28 21.70 -5.51
N LYS A 19 -0.24 21.44 -6.31
CA LYS A 19 0.04 20.15 -6.96
C LYS A 19 0.44 19.07 -5.94
N SER A 20 1.20 19.42 -4.91
CA SER A 20 1.53 18.53 -3.78
C SER A 20 0.32 18.26 -2.89
N ALA A 21 -0.56 19.23 -2.66
CA ALA A 21 -1.85 19.03 -1.98
C ALA A 21 -2.80 18.14 -2.81
N GLU A 22 -2.70 18.18 -4.14
CA GLU A 22 -3.42 17.30 -5.07
C GLU A 22 -2.80 15.90 -5.14
N LEU A 23 -1.49 15.75 -4.91
CA LEU A 23 -0.82 14.46 -4.76
C LEU A 23 -1.26 13.71 -3.50
N HIS A 24 -1.65 14.44 -2.45
CA HIS A 24 -2.27 13.86 -1.24
C HIS A 24 -3.74 13.46 -1.46
N ARG A 25 -4.33 13.81 -2.60
CA ARG A 25 -5.67 13.41 -3.06
C ARG A 25 -5.62 12.20 -3.98
N HIS A 26 -4.61 11.34 -3.83
CA HIS A 26 -4.60 10.05 -4.53
C HIS A 26 -5.89 9.29 -4.19
N PRO A 27 -6.64 8.74 -5.15
CA PRO A 27 -7.91 8.05 -4.91
C PRO A 27 -7.79 6.87 -3.93
N VAL A 28 -6.60 6.27 -3.82
CA VAL A 28 -6.24 5.25 -2.81
C VAL A 28 -6.31 5.78 -1.37
N ASN A 29 -6.05 7.08 -1.16
CA ASN A 29 -6.14 7.75 0.15
C ASN A 29 -7.51 8.40 0.42
N MET A 30 -8.29 8.76 -0.61
CA MET A 30 -9.61 9.39 -0.44
C MET A 30 -10.69 8.42 0.05
N ALA A 31 -10.56 7.11 -0.18
CA ALA A 31 -11.49 6.13 0.36
C ALA A 31 -11.38 5.94 1.90
N HIS A 32 -10.48 6.68 2.59
CA HIS A 32 -10.11 6.42 3.99
C HIS A 32 -10.42 7.51 5.01
N TYR A 33 -11.09 8.58 4.60
CA TYR A 33 -11.66 9.57 5.52
C TYR A 33 -13.12 9.70 5.06
N ASP A 34 -14.14 9.19 5.77
CA ASP A 34 -14.60 9.92 6.95
C ASP A 34 -15.55 9.15 7.90
N GLU A 35 -15.72 7.81 7.83
CA GLU A 35 -16.59 7.09 8.78
C GLU A 35 -16.06 5.71 9.17
N ARG A 36 -14.88 5.66 9.79
CA ARG A 36 -14.35 4.38 10.29
C ARG A 36 -15.17 3.85 11.46
N THR A 37 -16.02 2.87 11.18
CA THR A 37 -16.74 2.12 12.21
C THR A 37 -15.75 1.32 13.06
N PHE A 38 -16.10 1.04 14.32
CA PHE A 38 -15.22 0.31 15.25
C PHE A 38 -14.73 -1.03 14.68
N GLY A 39 -15.57 -1.69 13.87
CA GLY A 39 -15.22 -2.91 13.15
C GLY A 39 -14.11 -2.75 12.11
N GLU A 40 -14.03 -1.62 11.41
CA GLU A 40 -12.98 -1.39 10.42
C GLU A 40 -11.61 -1.16 11.06
N LYS A 41 -11.55 -0.49 12.21
CA LYS A 41 -10.31 -0.31 12.98
C LYS A 41 -9.78 -1.64 13.51
N VAL A 42 -10.68 -2.49 14.01
CA VAL A 42 -10.32 -3.84 14.48
C VAL A 42 -9.88 -4.71 13.31
N ALA A 43 -10.55 -4.65 12.15
CA ALA A 43 -10.15 -5.38 10.96
C ALA A 43 -8.78 -4.94 10.41
N ASP A 44 -8.48 -3.63 10.41
CA ASP A 44 -7.15 -3.11 10.03
C ASP A 44 -6.05 -3.58 10.99
N GLN A 45 -6.32 -3.58 12.30
CA GLN A 45 -5.37 -4.10 13.29
C GLN A 45 -5.18 -5.62 13.16
N LEU A 46 -6.25 -6.38 12.95
CA LEU A 46 -6.16 -7.83 12.75
C LEU A 46 -5.43 -8.17 11.44
N SER A 47 -5.71 -7.45 10.34
CA SER A 47 -5.03 -7.65 9.05
C SER A 47 -3.55 -7.30 9.11
N SER A 48 -3.16 -6.27 9.86
CA SER A 48 -1.75 -5.91 10.07
C SER A 48 -1.04 -6.82 11.09
N GLY A 49 -1.79 -7.36 12.06
CA GLY A 49 -1.27 -8.20 13.14
C GLY A 49 -1.09 -9.66 12.77
N MET A 50 -1.97 -10.23 11.93
CA MET A 50 -1.93 -11.65 11.54
C MET A 50 -0.74 -12.00 10.64
N GLY A 51 -0.09 -11.00 10.02
CA GLY A 51 1.14 -11.14 9.25
C GLY A 51 2.43 -10.85 10.04
N SER A 52 2.35 -10.50 11.33
CA SER A 52 3.50 -10.14 12.15
C SER A 52 4.02 -11.32 12.97
N TRP A 53 5.34 -11.53 12.97
CA TRP A 53 6.03 -12.50 13.83
C TRP A 53 5.72 -12.31 15.33
N THR A 54 5.38 -11.09 15.75
CA THR A 54 5.04 -10.78 17.13
C THR A 54 3.74 -11.45 17.60
N PHE A 55 2.76 -11.64 16.72
CA PHE A 55 1.49 -12.28 17.08
C PHE A 55 1.67 -13.76 17.43
N LEU A 56 2.46 -14.48 16.62
CA LEU A 56 2.78 -15.90 16.87
C LEU A 56 3.49 -16.10 18.20
N ILE A 57 4.42 -15.20 18.54
CA ILE A 57 5.17 -15.25 19.80
C ILE A 57 4.23 -15.05 21.00
N VAL A 58 3.38 -14.01 20.96
CA VAL A 58 2.42 -13.73 22.04
C VAL A 58 1.43 -14.88 22.22
N GLN A 59 0.88 -15.42 21.13
CA GLN A 59 -0.04 -16.57 21.15
C GLN A 59 0.62 -17.82 21.74
N THR A 60 1.88 -18.09 21.39
CA THR A 60 2.64 -19.23 21.92
C THR A 60 2.92 -19.08 23.42
N ILE A 61 3.31 -17.87 23.86
CA ILE A 61 3.55 -17.58 25.28
C ILE A 61 2.26 -17.73 26.08
N LEU A 62 1.14 -17.21 25.58
CA LEU A 62 -0.17 -17.34 26.24
C LEU A 62 -0.55 -18.82 26.41
N MET A 63 -0.36 -19.63 25.37
CA MET A 63 -0.62 -21.07 25.40
C MET A 63 0.30 -21.79 26.39
N ALA A 64 1.59 -21.45 26.39
CA ALA A 64 2.57 -22.02 27.33
C ALA A 64 2.28 -21.66 28.79
N ILE A 65 1.87 -20.42 29.06
CA ILE A 65 1.44 -19.98 30.40
C ILE A 65 0.19 -20.74 30.84
N TRP A 66 -0.80 -20.90 29.96
CA TRP A 66 -2.04 -21.60 30.28
C TRP A 66 -1.79 -23.08 30.63
N VAL A 67 -0.98 -23.76 29.81
CA VAL A 67 -0.56 -25.14 30.06
C VAL A 67 0.27 -25.23 31.34
N GLY A 68 1.18 -24.28 31.59
CA GLY A 68 2.00 -24.22 32.80
C GLY A 68 1.18 -24.03 34.07
N ILE A 69 0.20 -23.12 34.08
CA ILE A 69 -0.70 -22.88 35.22
C ILE A 69 -1.56 -24.13 35.49
N ASN A 70 -2.18 -24.72 34.45
CA ASN A 70 -3.04 -25.89 34.62
C ASN A 70 -2.24 -27.15 35.01
N GLY A 71 -1.07 -27.36 34.42
CA GLY A 71 -0.22 -28.53 34.67
C GLY A 71 0.50 -28.48 36.02
N PHE A 72 1.03 -27.33 36.42
CA PHE A 72 1.89 -27.22 37.62
C PHE A 72 1.11 -26.74 38.86
N TRP A 73 0.20 -25.77 38.71
CA TRP A 73 -0.46 -25.12 39.85
C TRP A 73 -1.77 -25.83 40.24
N LEU A 74 -2.48 -26.39 39.25
CA LEU A 74 -3.83 -26.93 39.44
C LEU A 74 -3.90 -28.47 39.47
N SER A 75 -2.77 -29.16 39.66
CA SER A 75 -2.73 -30.64 39.70
C SER A 75 -3.66 -31.27 40.76
N HIS A 76 -4.04 -30.52 41.82
CA HIS A 76 -4.96 -30.98 42.87
C HIS A 76 -6.44 -30.60 42.65
N ARG A 77 -6.74 -29.66 41.75
CA ARG A 77 -8.10 -29.22 41.34
C ARG A 77 -8.06 -28.74 39.89
N ALA A 78 -7.74 -29.64 38.97
CA ALA A 78 -7.54 -29.27 37.58
C ALA A 78 -8.84 -28.73 36.98
N VAL A 79 -8.82 -27.46 36.56
CA VAL A 79 -9.93 -26.80 35.85
C VAL A 79 -10.02 -27.36 34.42
N ASP A 80 -8.89 -27.79 33.85
CA ASP A 80 -8.81 -28.46 32.55
C ASP A 80 -7.77 -29.62 32.58
N PRO A 81 -8.19 -30.86 32.95
CA PRO A 81 -7.31 -32.04 32.94
C PRO A 81 -6.86 -32.43 31.53
N TYR A 82 -5.72 -33.11 31.42
CA TYR A 82 -5.27 -33.68 30.15
C TYR A 82 -6.34 -34.65 29.58
N PRO A 83 -6.82 -34.51 28.33
CA PRO A 83 -6.35 -33.68 27.21
C PRO A 83 -7.11 -32.34 27.11
N PHE A 84 -6.47 -31.23 27.51
CA PHE A 84 -7.01 -29.86 27.61
C PHE A 84 -8.20 -29.52 26.67
N ILE A 85 -9.43 -29.82 27.10
CA ILE A 85 -10.61 -29.78 26.23
C ILE A 85 -11.03 -28.34 25.93
N LEU A 86 -10.86 -27.45 26.91
CA LEU A 86 -11.23 -26.04 26.76
C LEU A 86 -10.26 -25.32 25.84
N LEU A 87 -8.95 -25.60 25.98
CA LEU A 87 -7.93 -25.05 25.09
C LEU A 87 -8.15 -25.53 23.65
N ASN A 88 -8.41 -26.82 23.48
CA ASN A 88 -8.68 -27.38 22.14
C ASN A 88 -9.95 -26.79 21.51
N LEU A 89 -11.02 -26.63 22.29
CA LEU A 89 -12.26 -26.00 21.84
C LEU A 89 -12.03 -24.53 21.43
N LEU A 90 -11.29 -23.78 22.25
CA LEU A 90 -10.99 -22.38 21.99
C LEU A 90 -10.14 -22.23 20.73
N LEU A 91 -9.09 -23.03 20.54
CA LEU A 91 -8.25 -23.01 19.34
C LEU A 91 -9.04 -23.38 18.08
N SER A 92 -9.92 -24.39 18.17
CA SER A 92 -10.77 -24.80 17.05
C SER A 92 -11.72 -23.67 16.62
N LEU A 93 -12.32 -22.98 17.59
CA LEU A 93 -13.14 -21.80 17.34
C LEU A 93 -12.30 -20.65 16.75
N GLN A 94 -11.10 -20.41 17.29
CA GLN A 94 -10.19 -19.37 16.80
C GLN A 94 -9.84 -19.58 15.33
N ALA A 95 -9.50 -20.81 14.93
CA ALA A 95 -9.21 -21.16 13.55
C ALA A 95 -10.43 -21.03 12.63
N THR A 96 -11.61 -21.43 13.12
CA THR A 96 -12.87 -21.31 12.37
C THR A 96 -13.21 -19.86 12.07
N TYR A 97 -12.98 -18.94 13.02
CA TYR A 97 -13.27 -17.51 12.83
C TYR A 97 -12.15 -16.78 12.06
N ALA A 98 -10.91 -17.26 12.12
CA ALA A 98 -9.80 -16.69 11.36
C ALA A 98 -10.05 -16.73 9.84
N GLY A 99 -10.59 -17.83 9.31
CA GLY A 99 -10.86 -17.97 7.88
C GLY A 99 -11.73 -16.85 7.29
N PRO A 100 -12.95 -16.63 7.79
CA PRO A 100 -13.82 -15.54 7.34
C PRO A 100 -13.21 -14.15 7.52
N ILE A 101 -12.52 -13.87 8.62
CA ILE A 101 -11.84 -12.58 8.82
C ILE A 101 -10.77 -12.37 7.75
N VAL A 102 -9.94 -13.38 7.50
CA VAL A 102 -8.88 -13.30 6.48
C VAL A 102 -9.49 -13.09 5.09
N LEU A 103 -10.61 -13.75 4.78
CA LEU A 103 -11.33 -13.54 3.51
C LEU A 103 -11.86 -12.11 3.38
N LEU A 104 -12.44 -11.56 4.45
CA LEU A 104 -12.93 -10.17 4.46
C LEU A 104 -11.79 -9.16 4.35
N ALA A 105 -10.69 -9.40 5.07
CA ALA A 105 -9.49 -8.56 5.01
C ALA A 105 -8.82 -8.61 3.62
N GLY A 106 -8.72 -9.82 3.03
CA GLY A 106 -8.17 -10.06 1.71
C GLY A 106 -8.99 -9.43 0.58
N ASN A 107 -10.32 -9.55 0.63
CA ASN A 107 -11.22 -8.90 -0.35
C ASN A 107 -11.01 -7.37 -0.38
N ARG A 108 -10.79 -6.75 0.78
CA ARG A 108 -10.54 -5.31 0.88
C ARG A 108 -9.15 -4.91 0.38
N GLN A 109 -8.13 -5.71 0.67
CA GLN A 109 -6.78 -5.46 0.15
C GLN A 109 -6.72 -5.64 -1.37
N GLY A 110 -7.36 -6.68 -1.90
CA GLY A 110 -7.44 -6.92 -3.35
C GLY A 110 -8.14 -5.81 -4.13
N ALA A 111 -9.15 -5.16 -3.54
CA ALA A 111 -9.78 -3.99 -4.14
C ALA A 111 -8.82 -2.79 -4.25
N LYS A 112 -7.98 -2.56 -3.23
CA LYS A 112 -6.93 -1.51 -3.26
C LYS A 112 -5.84 -1.84 -4.26
N ASP A 113 -5.41 -3.10 -4.29
CA ASP A 113 -4.36 -3.57 -5.21
C ASP A 113 -4.85 -3.43 -6.65
N ARG A 114 -6.11 -3.75 -6.96
CA ARG A 114 -6.68 -3.56 -8.29
C ARG A 114 -6.66 -2.10 -8.74
N MET A 115 -7.10 -1.17 -7.90
CA MET A 115 -7.03 0.27 -8.23
C MET A 115 -5.59 0.73 -8.45
N THR A 116 -4.65 0.23 -7.65
CA THR A 116 -3.22 0.56 -7.78
C THR A 116 -2.66 0.05 -9.11
N LEU A 117 -3.02 -1.18 -9.51
CA LEU A 117 -2.62 -1.77 -10.78
C LEU A 117 -3.23 -1.03 -11.98
N GLU A 118 -4.50 -0.65 -11.92
CA GLU A 118 -5.16 0.15 -12.98
C GLU A 118 -4.47 1.50 -13.18
N HIS A 119 -4.11 2.19 -12.09
CA HIS A 119 -3.34 3.44 -12.19
C HIS A 119 -1.95 3.23 -12.77
N ALA A 120 -1.22 2.20 -12.33
CA ALA A 120 0.10 1.89 -12.86
C ALA A 120 0.05 1.59 -14.37
N ALA A 121 -0.99 0.88 -14.84
CA ALA A 121 -1.19 0.62 -16.26
C ALA A 121 -1.45 1.91 -17.06
N LEU A 122 -2.29 2.81 -16.55
CA LEU A 122 -2.54 4.10 -17.19
C LEU A 122 -1.30 4.99 -17.24
N GLU A 123 -0.47 4.96 -16.21
CA GLU A 123 0.78 5.70 -16.16
C GLU A 123 1.81 5.13 -17.15
N ALA A 124 1.89 3.81 -17.28
CA ALA A 124 2.73 3.15 -18.27
C ALA A 124 2.33 3.52 -19.72
N ASP A 125 1.02 3.57 -20.02
CA ASP A 125 0.52 3.96 -21.34
C ASP A 125 0.87 5.43 -21.67
N LYS A 126 0.67 6.34 -20.71
CA LYS A 126 1.10 7.75 -20.84
C LYS A 126 2.61 7.89 -20.99
N GLY A 127 3.38 7.08 -20.28
CA GLY A 127 4.83 7.02 -20.38
C GLY A 127 5.27 6.60 -21.78
N GLY A 128 4.68 5.54 -22.33
CA GLY A 128 4.92 5.09 -23.70
C GLY A 128 4.61 6.17 -24.74
N ALA A 129 3.48 6.89 -24.58
CA ALA A 129 3.13 7.99 -25.46
C ALA A 129 4.12 9.17 -25.41
N GLN A 130 4.66 9.49 -24.22
CA GLN A 130 5.69 10.52 -24.08
C GLN A 130 7.01 10.11 -24.73
N VAL A 131 7.41 8.85 -24.57
CA VAL A 131 8.61 8.30 -25.22
C VAL A 131 8.49 8.40 -26.73
N SER A 132 7.34 8.03 -27.31
CA SER A 132 7.11 8.15 -28.76
C SER A 132 7.23 9.59 -29.24
N LYS A 133 6.69 10.57 -28.52
CA LYS A 133 6.79 11.99 -28.90
C LYS A 133 8.24 12.47 -28.92
N ILE A 134 9.03 12.10 -27.92
CA ILE A 134 10.45 12.46 -27.87
C ILE A 134 11.20 11.83 -29.04
N LEU A 135 10.90 10.58 -29.39
CA LEU A 135 11.50 9.92 -30.56
C LEU A 135 11.16 10.62 -31.87
N ASP A 136 9.91 11.07 -32.03
CA ASP A 136 9.49 11.83 -33.21
C ASP A 136 10.22 13.18 -33.31
N GLU A 137 10.38 13.89 -32.19
CA GLU A 137 11.15 15.14 -32.14
C GLU A 137 12.62 14.93 -32.51
N ILE A 138 13.26 13.88 -31.97
CA ILE A 138 14.65 13.53 -32.31
C ILE A 138 14.76 13.23 -33.81
N ARG A 139 13.86 12.40 -34.35
CA ARG A 139 13.85 12.04 -35.78
C ARG A 139 13.69 13.27 -36.67
N LYS A 140 12.81 14.21 -36.29
CA LYS A 140 12.58 15.46 -37.02
C LYS A 140 13.82 16.35 -37.01
N ASN A 141 14.50 16.48 -35.88
CA ASN A 141 15.76 17.21 -35.80
C ASN A 141 16.83 16.54 -36.67
N THR A 142 16.94 15.21 -36.65
CA THR A 142 17.88 14.48 -37.52
C THR A 142 17.60 14.71 -39.00
N SER A 143 16.33 14.68 -39.44
CA SER A 143 16.00 14.91 -40.85
C SER A 143 16.32 16.33 -41.31
N LEU A 144 16.05 17.34 -40.47
CA LEU A 144 16.42 18.73 -40.77
C LEU A 144 17.93 18.89 -40.96
N THR A 145 18.73 18.26 -40.09
CA THR A 145 20.20 18.26 -40.22
C THR A 145 20.66 17.61 -41.53
N LEU A 146 20.02 16.50 -41.95
CA LEU A 146 20.34 15.83 -43.21
C LEU A 146 19.96 16.67 -44.43
N ASP A 147 18.84 17.38 -44.39
CA ASP A 147 18.40 18.23 -45.50
C ASP A 147 19.34 19.44 -45.68
N ILE A 148 19.76 20.08 -44.59
CA ILE A 148 20.77 21.15 -44.62
C ILE A 148 22.07 20.67 -45.26
N LEU A 149 22.55 19.46 -44.89
CA LEU A 149 23.78 18.90 -45.45
C LEU A 149 23.65 18.70 -46.97
N LYS A 150 22.51 18.18 -47.45
CA LYS A 150 22.27 18.00 -48.89
C LYS A 150 22.19 19.32 -49.64
N GLU A 151 21.57 20.34 -49.04
CA GLU A 151 21.44 21.66 -49.67
C GLU A 151 22.81 22.36 -49.78
N LEU A 152 23.66 22.23 -48.76
CA LEU A 152 25.05 22.70 -48.83
C LEU A 152 25.87 21.98 -49.91
N GLU A 153 25.71 20.66 -50.05
CA GLU A 153 26.39 19.87 -51.08
C GLU A 153 25.91 20.21 -52.50
N ALA A 154 24.63 20.54 -52.68
CA ALA A 154 24.07 20.92 -53.97
C ALA A 154 24.45 22.35 -54.42
N THR A 155 24.91 23.19 -53.50
CA THR A 155 25.32 24.58 -53.79
C THR A 155 26.85 24.73 -53.94
N ALA A 156 27.61 23.65 -53.74
CA ALA A 156 29.06 23.56 -53.90
C ALA A 156 29.44 22.99 -55.28
#